data_AF-A0A849BX62-F1
#
_entry.id   AF-A0A849BX62-F1
#
_cell.length_a   1.000
_cell.length_b   1.000
_cell.length_c   1.000
_cell.angle_alpha   90.00
_cell.angle_beta   90.00
_cell.angle_gamma   90.00
#
_symmetry.space_group_name_H-M   'P 1'
#
loop_
_entity.id
_entity.type
_entity.pdbx_description
1 polymer ?
#
loop_
_entity_poly.entity_id
_entity_poly.type
_entity_poly.pdbx_seq_one_letter_code
_entity_poly.pdbx_strand_id
1 'polypeptide(L)' 'MRRTPTPQVALLLPAPLDADVDGLLADGHFTRAVRLVRERSGTDLLTATRAVRHRQDDQQLP' A
#
# COMPACT_ATOMS: atom_id res chain seq x y z
N MET A 1 5.74 24.14 12.65
CA MET A 1 5.95 23.40 11.39
C MET A 1 4.61 22.86 10.92
N ARG A 2 4.04 23.42 9.84
CA ARG A 2 2.79 22.90 9.26
C ARG A 2 3.15 21.63 8.47
N ARG A 3 2.60 20.47 8.86
CA ARG A 3 2.69 19.27 8.02
C ARG A 3 1.89 19.56 6.76
N THR A 4 2.56 19.80 5.65
CA THR A 4 1.92 19.89 4.35
C THR A 4 1.23 18.55 4.10
N PRO A 5 -0.09 18.50 3.86
CA PRO A 5 -0.73 17.27 3.44
C PRO A 5 -0.06 16.89 2.12
N THR A 6 0.78 15.86 2.17
CA THR A 6 1.35 15.29 0.95
C THR A 6 0.14 14.82 0.15
N PRO A 7 -0.01 15.18 -1.13
CA PRO A 7 -1.11 14.67 -1.93
C PRO A 7 -1.04 13.15 -1.82
N GLN A 8 -1.99 12.59 -1.09
CA GLN A 8 -2.18 11.15 -1.02
C GLN A 8 -2.64 10.79 -2.41
N VAL A 9 -1.69 10.50 -3.29
CA VAL A 9 -2.00 9.76 -4.49
C VAL A 9 -2.51 8.44 -3.93
N ALA A 10 -3.83 8.35 -3.80
CA ALA A 10 -4.54 7.12 -3.54
C ALA A 10 -4.21 6.26 -4.76
N LEU A 11 -3.09 5.54 -4.66
CA LEU A 11 -2.75 4.50 -5.60
C LEU A 11 -3.75 3.40 -5.28
N LEU A 12 -4.91 3.51 -5.90
CA LEU A 12 -5.85 2.43 -5.97
C LEU A 12 -5.09 1.27 -6.62
N LEU A 13 -4.80 0.25 -5.83
CA LEU A 13 -4.18 -0.95 -6.36
C LEU A 13 -5.20 -1.59 -7.31
N PRO A 14 -4.78 -2.05 -8.50
CA PRO A 14 -5.70 -2.72 -9.40
C PRO A 14 -6.25 -4.00 -8.74
N ALA A 15 -7.50 -4.34 -9.07
CA ALA A 15 -8.30 -5.32 -8.35
C ALA A 15 -7.82 -6.79 -8.27
N PRO A 16 -6.76 -7.28 -8.96
CA PRO A 16 -6.13 -8.53 -8.52
C PRO A 16 -5.01 -8.33 -7.48
N LEU A 17 -4.39 -7.16 -7.45
CA LEU A 17 -3.25 -6.86 -6.56
C LEU A 17 -3.71 -6.53 -5.12
N ASP A 18 -4.89 -5.95 -4.97
CA ASP A 18 -5.47 -5.59 -3.67
C ASP A 18 -5.67 -6.81 -2.77
N ALA A 19 -6.27 -7.88 -3.29
CA ALA A 19 -6.55 -9.08 -2.50
C ALA A 19 -5.27 -9.79 -1.99
N ASP A 20 -4.23 -9.83 -2.82
CA ASP A 20 -2.93 -10.39 -2.42
C ASP A 20 -2.24 -9.51 -1.37
N VAL A 21 -2.35 -8.18 -1.50
CA VAL A 21 -1.84 -7.23 -0.50
C VAL A 21 -2.60 -7.35 0.81
N ASP A 22 -3.92 -7.51 0.77
CA ASP A 22 -4.76 -7.70 1.95
C ASP A 22 -4.40 -8.96 2.71
N GLY A 23 -4.21 -10.09 2.01
CA GLY A 23 -3.76 -11.33 2.65
C GLY A 23 -2.41 -11.17 3.35
N LEU A 24 -1.46 -10.51 2.68
CA LEU A 24 -0.14 -10.23 3.25
C LEU A 24 -0.21 -9.28 4.45
N LEU A 25 -1.11 -8.30 4.44
CA LEU A 25 -1.30 -7.38 5.56
C LEU A 25 -1.96 -8.07 6.76
N ALA A 26 -2.96 -8.93 6.51
CA ALA A 26 -3.61 -9.73 7.55
C ALA A 26 -2.61 -10.65 8.28
N ASP A 27 -1.62 -11.19 7.57
CA ASP A 27 -0.54 -12.01 8.12
C ASP A 27 0.62 -11.17 8.73
N GLY A 28 0.54 -9.84 8.72
CA GLY A 28 1.59 -8.94 9.23
C GLY A 28 2.83 -8.83 8.33
N HIS A 29 2.75 -9.28 7.07
CA HIS A 29 3.84 -9.31 6.09
C HIS A 29 3.97 -8.02 5.26
N PHE A 30 4.08 -6.86 5.93
CA PHE A 30 4.15 -5.54 5.27
C PHE A 30 5.23 -5.44 4.17
N THR A 31 6.47 -5.86 4.47
CA THR A 31 7.58 -5.79 3.49
C THR A 31 7.31 -6.64 2.25
N ARG A 32 6.63 -7.77 2.40
CA ARG A 32 6.27 -8.66 1.29
C ARG A 32 5.17 -8.04 0.43
N ALA A 33 4.19 -7.37 1.04
CA ALA A 33 3.19 -6.59 0.32
C ALA A 33 3.83 -5.46 -0.48
N VAL A 34 4.75 -4.70 0.10
CA VAL A 34 5.48 -3.63 -0.61
C VAL A 34 6.26 -4.19 -1.80
N ARG A 35 6.94 -5.32 -1.61
CA ARG A 35 7.66 -6.00 -2.70
C ARG A 35 6.71 -6.41 -3.82
N LEU A 36 5.59 -7.04 -3.49
CA LEU A 36 4.58 -7.47 -4.46
C LEU A 36 4.05 -6.29 -5.29
N VAL A 37 3.72 -5.17 -4.64
CA VAL A 37 3.26 -3.97 -5.34
C VAL A 37 4.31 -3.50 -6.34
N ARG A 38 5.58 -3.38 -5.94
CA ARG A 38 6.66 -2.96 -6.84
C ARG A 38 6.85 -3.89 -8.05
N GLU A 39 6.84 -5.21 -7.81
CA GLU A 39 7.04 -6.20 -8.88
C GLU A 39 5.89 -6.17 -9.90
N ARG A 40 4.67 -5.87 -9.45
CA ARG A 40 3.46 -5.89 -10.30
C ARG A 40 3.15 -4.55 -10.98
N SER A 41 3.42 -3.44 -10.30
CA SER A 41 3.12 -2.09 -10.81
C SER A 41 4.32 -1.39 -11.44
N GLY A 42 5.55 -1.87 -11.21
CA GLY A 42 6.77 -1.20 -11.63
C GLY A 42 7.07 0.11 -10.88
N THR A 43 6.33 0.42 -9.80
CA THR A 43 6.53 1.66 -9.04
C THR A 43 7.80 1.64 -8.20
N ASP A 44 8.31 2.83 -7.88
CA ASP A 44 9.41 2.98 -6.94
C ASP A 44 9.03 2.55 -5.52
N LEU A 45 10.04 2.39 -4.67
CA LEU A 45 9.88 1.91 -3.30
C LEU A 45 9.01 2.83 -2.43
N LEU A 46 9.16 4.15 -2.57
CA LEU A 46 8.41 5.10 -1.76
C LEU A 46 6.92 5.05 -2.12
N THR A 47 6.62 5.02 -3.42
CA THR A 47 5.25 4.90 -3.93
C THR A 47 4.59 3.60 -3.49
N ALA A 48 5.27 2.46 -3.62
CA ALA A 48 4.73 1.17 -3.17
C ALA A 48 4.52 1.11 -1.66
N THR A 49 5.46 1.66 -0.87
CA THR A 49 5.34 1.72 0.59
C THR A 49 4.13 2.55 1.01
N ARG A 50 3.88 3.67 0.33
CA ARG A 50 2.72 4.52 0.60
C ARG A 50 1.41 3.83 0.24
N ALA A 51 1.35 3.13 -0.90
CA ALA A 51 0.17 2.37 -1.31
C ALA A 51 -0.20 1.30 -0.27
N VAL A 52 0.79 0.50 0.17
CA VAL A 52 0.55 -0.55 1.17
C VAL A 52 0.22 0.02 2.54
N ARG A 53 0.87 1.13 2.95
CA ARG A 53 0.51 1.82 4.21
C ARG A 53 -0.94 2.30 4.16
N HIS A 54 -1.33 2.95 3.07
CA HIS A 54 -2.69 3.43 2.89
C HIS A 54 -3.72 2.30 2.96
N ARG A 55 -3.42 1.15 2.32
CA ARG A 55 -4.27 -0.04 2.38
C ARG A 55 -4.38 -0.61 3.79
N GLN A 56 -3.27 -0.68 4.52
CA GLN A 56 -3.25 -1.14 5.91
C GLN A 56 -4.10 -0.23 6.81
N ASP A 57 -4.00 1.09 6.64
CA ASP A 57 -4.79 2.06 7.42
C ASP A 57 -6.29 1.95 7.10
N ASP A 58 -6.64 1.66 5.84
CA ASP A 58 -8.03 1.43 5.38
C ASP A 58 -8.66 0.17 6.00
N GLN A 59 -7.89 -0.91 6.14
CA GLN A 59 -8.35 -2.16 6.80
C GLN A 59 -8.56 -2.03 8.31
N GLN A 60 -8.01 -0.98 8.95
CA GLN A 60 -8.13 -0.75 10.39
C GLN A 60 -9.32 0.15 10.77
N LEU A 61 -10.09 0.62 9.79
CA LEU A 61 -11.32 1.37 10.04
C LEU A 61 -12.48 0.40 10.40
N PRO A 62 -13.26 0.70 11.45
CA PRO A 62 -14.38 -0.14 11.89
C PRO A 62 -15.58 -0.14 10.93
#